data_AF-A0A2E4UYF9-F1
#
_entry.id   AF-A0A2E4UYF9-F1
#
_cell.length_a   1.000
_cell.length_b   1.000
_cell.length_c   1.000
_cell.angle_alpha   90.00
_cell.angle_beta   90.00
_cell.angle_gamma   90.00
#
_symmetry.space_group_name_H-M   'P 1'
#
loop_
_entity.id
_entity.type
_entity.pdbx_description
1 polymer ?
#
loop_
_entity_poly.entity_id
_entity_poly.type
_entity_poly.pdbx_seq_one_letter_code
_entity_poly.pdbx_strand_id
1 'polypeptide(L)'
;MPVRHTLLLRALILLGLILFGVFLTADAGLLSLALESDRSYISWVILGCYAVLSLQWLYLILEMSRAHADLEETRAMLQGAAPGELHLIDDGLQIGAQAVPSGYFADVISDLIRRGKLEGGSQVLLDALGERLVARHAFGHFAADGLLKLGLLGTIIGFIMMLMPVGELQDFDPNVLQRMLGEMSGGMAVALFTTIAGLVTSTLLALQYEVLGNAAVRYVSEVARAVEVNVIPMLRGST
;
A
#
# COMPACT_ATOMS: atom_id res chain seq x y z
N MET A 1 9.20 18.06 21.57
CA MET A 1 7.94 17.38 21.20
C MET A 1 8.21 16.58 19.93
N PRO A 2 8.33 15.24 19.99
CA PRO A 2 8.53 14.45 18.78
C PRO A 2 7.23 14.48 17.96
N VAL A 3 7.34 14.62 16.65
CA VAL A 3 6.21 14.77 15.73
C VAL A 3 5.48 13.42 15.66
N ARG A 4 4.35 13.31 16.36
CA ARG A 4 3.48 12.11 16.47
C ARG A 4 3.01 11.49 15.14
N HIS A 5 3.22 12.15 13.99
CA HIS A 5 2.63 11.75 12.70
C HIS A 5 3.57 11.90 11.49
N THR A 6 4.88 11.65 11.64
CA THR A 6 5.81 11.78 10.49
C THR A 6 5.46 10.86 9.31
N LEU A 7 4.95 9.66 9.58
CA LEU A 7 4.51 8.71 8.55
C LEU A 7 3.29 9.23 7.79
N LEU A 8 2.23 9.59 8.52
CA LEU A 8 0.98 10.09 7.95
C LEU A 8 1.24 11.38 7.15
N LEU A 9 2.07 12.29 7.67
CA LEU A 9 2.45 13.50 6.96
C LEU A 9 3.16 13.21 5.63
N ARG A 10 4.15 12.31 5.62
CA ARG A 10 4.84 11.91 4.39
C ARG A 10 3.87 11.28 3.38
N ALA A 11 2.95 10.45 3.84
CA ALA A 11 1.92 9.85 3.01
C ALA A 11 0.95 10.89 2.43
N LEU A 12 0.51 11.87 3.23
CA LEU A 12 -0.34 12.96 2.74
C LEU A 12 0.38 13.87 1.74
N ILE A 13 1.68 14.14 1.94
CA ILE A 13 2.48 14.90 0.98
C ILE A 13 2.55 14.14 -0.35
N LEU A 14 2.82 12.82 -0.30
CA LEU A 14 2.85 11.98 -1.51
C LEU A 14 1.49 11.96 -2.21
N LEU A 15 0.40 11.76 -1.45
CA LEU A 15 -0.97 11.79 -1.98
C LEU A 15 -1.30 13.16 -2.60
N GLY A 16 -0.93 14.25 -1.93
CA GLY A 16 -1.12 15.61 -2.43
C GLY A 16 -0.37 15.85 -3.74
N LEU A 17 0.88 15.39 -3.84
CA LEU A 17 1.68 15.48 -5.06
C LEU A 17 1.05 14.69 -6.21
N ILE A 18 0.55 13.48 -5.94
CA ILE A 18 -0.16 12.65 -6.91
C ILE A 18 -1.44 13.35 -7.39
N LEU A 19 -2.28 13.81 -6.47
CA LEU A 19 -3.53 14.51 -6.79
C LEU A 19 -3.27 15.79 -7.59
N PHE A 20 -2.21 16.52 -7.25
CA PHE A 20 -1.79 17.70 -7.99
C PHE A 20 -1.35 17.34 -9.42
N GLY A 21 -0.58 16.27 -9.62
CA GLY A 21 -0.22 15.78 -10.95
C GLY A 21 -1.43 15.34 -11.78
N VAL A 22 -2.39 14.65 -11.16
CA VAL A 22 -3.68 14.29 -11.80
C VAL A 22 -4.47 15.54 -12.16
N PHE A 23 -4.52 16.54 -11.28
CA PHE A 23 -5.18 17.82 -11.56
C PHE A 23 -4.56 18.54 -12.76
N LEU A 24 -3.23 18.66 -12.82
CA LEU A 24 -2.55 19.31 -13.95
C LEU A 24 -2.81 18.59 -15.29
N THR A 25 -2.82 17.26 -15.28
CA THR A 25 -3.10 16.47 -16.50
C THR A 25 -4.56 16.54 -16.93
N ALA A 26 -5.48 16.68 -15.97
CA ALA A 26 -6.89 16.91 -16.24
C ALA A 26 -7.14 18.33 -16.80
N ASP A 27 -6.55 19.35 -16.18
CA ASP A 27 -6.67 20.75 -16.61
C ASP A 27 -6.08 20.98 -18.02
N ALA A 28 -4.97 20.30 -18.33
CA ALA A 28 -4.39 20.30 -19.67
C ALA A 28 -5.22 19.53 -20.72
N GLY A 29 -6.31 18.88 -20.34
CA GLY A 29 -7.15 18.06 -21.24
C GLY A 29 -6.49 16.73 -21.68
N LEU A 30 -5.31 16.39 -21.14
CA LEU A 30 -4.60 15.17 -21.48
C LEU A 30 -5.32 13.92 -20.93
N LEU A 31 -5.90 14.04 -19.74
CA LEU A 31 -6.64 12.93 -19.12
C LEU A 31 -7.91 12.60 -19.90
N SER A 32 -8.68 13.61 -20.30
CA SER A 32 -9.88 13.42 -21.13
C SER A 32 -9.50 12.87 -22.52
N LEU A 33 -8.46 13.43 -23.15
CA LEU A 33 -7.97 12.93 -24.44
C LEU A 33 -7.56 11.46 -24.35
N ALA A 34 -6.83 11.06 -23.32
CA ALA A 34 -6.41 9.67 -23.13
C ALA A 34 -7.60 8.72 -22.96
N LEU A 35 -8.60 9.12 -22.17
CA LEU A 35 -9.79 8.30 -21.89
C LEU A 35 -10.77 8.22 -23.05
N GLU A 36 -10.94 9.30 -23.81
CA GLU A 36 -11.79 9.32 -25.01
C GLU A 36 -11.14 8.57 -26.18
N SER A 37 -9.81 8.63 -26.28
CA SER A 37 -9.06 7.90 -27.31
C SER A 37 -9.03 6.40 -27.05
N ASP A 38 -9.15 5.97 -25.79
CA ASP A 38 -9.17 4.56 -25.43
C ASP A 38 -10.54 3.90 -25.61
N ARG A 39 -10.83 3.45 -26.83
CA ARG A 39 -12.02 2.67 -27.15
C ARG A 39 -12.06 1.28 -26.50
N SER A 40 -10.94 0.77 -25.99
CA SER A 40 -10.90 -0.56 -25.34
C SER A 40 -11.40 -0.52 -23.89
N TYR A 41 -11.53 0.68 -23.31
CA TYR A 41 -11.89 0.93 -21.91
C TYR A 41 -10.90 0.38 -20.87
N ILE A 42 -9.70 -0.07 -21.27
CA ILE A 42 -8.69 -0.62 -20.37
C ILE A 42 -8.12 0.47 -19.46
N SER A 43 -7.96 1.70 -19.95
CA SER A 43 -7.47 2.83 -19.17
C SER A 43 -8.40 3.17 -18.01
N TRP A 44 -9.72 3.04 -18.20
CA TRP A 44 -10.71 3.17 -17.13
C TRP A 44 -10.56 2.09 -16.06
N VAL A 45 -10.31 0.85 -16.48
CA VAL A 45 -10.04 -0.27 -15.55
C VAL A 45 -8.75 -0.02 -14.77
N ILE A 46 -7.68 0.40 -15.43
CA ILE A 46 -6.38 0.75 -14.81
C ILE A 46 -6.57 1.85 -13.77
N LEU A 47 -7.25 2.95 -14.12
CA LEU A 47 -7.51 4.06 -13.20
C LEU A 47 -8.41 3.66 -12.03
N GLY A 48 -9.44 2.85 -12.28
CA GLY A 48 -10.34 2.34 -11.23
C GLY A 48 -9.61 1.46 -10.23
N CYS A 49 -8.82 0.49 -10.71
CA CYS A 49 -7.97 -0.34 -9.88
C CYS A 49 -6.96 0.51 -9.09
N TYR A 50 -6.29 1.45 -9.75
CA TYR A 50 -5.35 2.36 -9.11
C TYR A 50 -6.02 3.16 -7.97
N ALA A 51 -7.21 3.72 -8.19
CA ALA A 51 -7.93 4.49 -7.18
C ALA A 51 -8.29 3.63 -5.95
N VAL A 52 -8.82 2.42 -6.16
CA VAL A 52 -9.17 1.49 -5.08
C VAL A 52 -7.93 1.10 -4.27
N LEU A 53 -6.83 0.76 -4.95
CA LEU A 53 -5.59 0.35 -4.30
C LEU A 53 -4.91 1.51 -3.56
N SER A 54 -4.97 2.72 -4.12
CA SER A 54 -4.49 3.95 -3.47
C SER A 54 -5.30 4.27 -2.20
N LEU A 55 -6.62 4.06 -2.21
CA LEU A 55 -7.47 4.19 -1.03
C LEU A 55 -7.14 3.12 0.03
N GLN A 56 -6.95 1.86 -0.40
CA GLN A 56 -6.52 0.78 0.48
C GLN A 56 -5.17 1.09 1.13
N TRP A 57 -4.21 1.61 0.35
CA TRP A 57 -2.92 2.06 0.86
C TRP A 57 -3.06 3.15 1.92
N LEU A 58 -3.92 4.15 1.68
CA LEU A 58 -4.17 5.23 2.64
C LEU A 58 -4.76 4.69 3.95
N TYR A 59 -5.71 3.75 3.86
CA TYR A 59 -6.27 3.07 5.03
C TYR A 59 -5.19 2.35 5.84
N LEU A 60 -4.30 1.60 5.17
CA LEU A 60 -3.20 0.89 5.84
C LEU A 60 -2.20 1.84 6.51
N ILE A 61 -1.90 2.99 5.90
CA ILE A 61 -1.07 4.02 6.51
C ILE A 61 -1.71 4.58 7.79
N LEU A 62 -3.03 4.83 7.78
CA LEU A 62 -3.75 5.32 8.96
C LEU A 62 -3.73 4.28 10.07
N GLU A 63 -3.97 3.02 9.75
CA GLU A 63 -3.89 1.90 10.70
C GLU A 63 -2.49 1.77 11.30
N MET A 64 -1.45 1.81 10.46
CA MET A 64 -0.05 1.80 10.90
C MET A 64 0.30 3.01 11.78
N SER A 65 -0.23 4.19 11.44
CA SER A 65 -0.01 5.40 12.25
C SER A 65 -0.67 5.31 13.62
N ARG A 66 -1.83 4.64 13.74
CA ARG A 66 -2.46 4.37 15.04
C ARG A 66 -1.64 3.36 15.84
N ALA A 67 -1.21 2.28 15.20
CA ALA A 67 -0.39 1.25 15.83
C ALA A 67 0.94 1.79 16.41
N HIS A 68 1.58 2.78 15.76
CA HIS A 68 2.75 3.46 16.32
C HIS A 68 2.41 4.33 17.54
N ALA A 69 1.26 5.02 17.52
CA ALA A 69 0.82 5.84 18.66
C ALA A 69 0.52 4.95 19.88
N ASP A 70 -0.16 3.82 19.68
CA ASP A 70 -0.47 2.85 20.73
C ASP A 70 0.82 2.26 21.33
N LEU A 71 1.83 1.98 20.49
CA LEU A 71 3.14 1.51 20.93
C LEU A 71 3.85 2.56 21.79
N GLU A 72 3.86 3.83 21.36
CA GLU A 72 4.54 4.91 22.09
C GLU A 72 3.87 5.17 23.46
N GLU A 73 2.54 5.14 23.51
CA GLU A 73 1.76 5.24 24.75
C GLU A 73 2.05 4.06 25.69
N THR A 74 1.94 2.83 25.21
CA THR A 74 2.22 1.63 26.02
C THR A 74 3.66 1.61 26.52
N ARG A 75 4.61 2.01 25.68
CA ARG A 75 6.02 2.13 26.07
C ARG A 75 6.23 3.16 27.17
N ALA A 76 5.57 4.31 27.10
CA ALA A 76 5.65 5.34 28.14
C ALA A 76 5.10 4.81 29.49
N MET A 77 4.00 4.04 29.44
CA MET A 77 3.45 3.37 30.63
C MET A 77 4.44 2.34 31.21
N LEU A 78 5.05 1.52 30.36
CA LEU A 78 6.06 0.52 30.78
C LEU A 78 7.29 1.16 31.44
N GLN A 79 7.75 2.31 30.95
CA GLN A 79 8.93 2.99 31.50
C GLN A 79 8.66 3.62 32.88
N GLY A 80 7.40 3.96 33.18
CA GLY A 80 7.00 4.52 34.47
C GLY A 80 6.59 3.49 35.52
N ALA A 81 6.42 2.23 35.13
CA ALA A 81 5.89 1.17 35.99
C ALA A 81 6.99 0.39 36.73
N ALA A 82 6.66 -0.14 37.90
CA ALA A 82 7.58 -0.95 38.69
C ALA A 82 7.66 -2.40 38.15
N PRO A 83 8.79 -3.11 38.35
CA PRO A 83 8.92 -4.52 37.95
C PRO A 83 7.81 -5.38 38.58
N GLY A 84 7.01 -6.07 37.76
CA GLY A 84 5.92 -6.95 38.23
C GLY A 84 4.51 -6.33 38.22
N GLU A 85 4.35 -5.08 37.79
CA GLU A 85 3.04 -4.41 37.63
C GLU A 85 2.32 -4.76 36.32
N LEU A 86 2.85 -5.69 35.53
CA LEU A 86 2.30 -6.11 34.26
C LEU A 86 1.37 -7.32 34.41
N HIS A 87 0.06 -7.09 34.36
CA HIS A 87 -0.96 -8.12 34.64
C HIS A 87 -1.91 -8.27 33.45
N LEU A 88 -2.32 -9.52 33.18
CA LEU A 88 -3.40 -9.83 32.26
C LEU A 88 -4.68 -10.00 33.07
N ILE A 89 -5.68 -9.14 32.83
CA ILE A 89 -6.99 -9.20 33.50
C ILE A 89 -8.06 -9.26 32.41
N ASP A 90 -8.83 -10.35 32.35
CA ASP A 90 -9.94 -10.56 31.41
C ASP A 90 -9.61 -10.25 29.93
N ASP A 91 -8.46 -10.74 29.46
CA ASP A 91 -7.91 -10.49 28.11
C ASP A 91 -7.45 -9.03 27.82
N GLY A 92 -7.57 -8.14 28.80
CA GLY A 92 -7.00 -6.79 28.79
C GLY A 92 -5.62 -6.76 29.46
N LEU A 93 -4.66 -6.11 28.81
CA LEU A 93 -3.35 -5.86 29.40
C LEU A 93 -3.43 -4.62 30.32
N GLN A 94 -3.01 -4.77 31.58
CA GLN A 94 -2.87 -3.66 32.53
C GLN A 94 -1.42 -3.49 32.97
N ILE A 95 -1.00 -2.24 33.08
CA ILE A 95 0.27 -1.84 33.66
C ILE A 95 -0.07 -1.00 34.89
N GLY A 96 0.15 -1.56 36.08
CA GLY A 96 -0.29 -0.96 37.34
C GLY A 96 -1.82 -0.88 37.41
N ALA A 97 -2.36 0.34 37.51
CA ALA A 97 -3.81 0.60 37.54
C ALA A 97 -4.36 1.13 36.19
N GLN A 98 -3.54 1.17 35.14
CA GLN A 98 -3.92 1.71 33.84
C GLN A 98 -4.10 0.60 32.80
N ALA A 99 -5.20 0.67 32.04
CA ALA A 99 -5.46 -0.22 30.93
C ALA A 99 -4.62 0.17 29.71
N VAL A 100 -3.96 -0.81 29.10
CA VAL A 100 -3.19 -0.60 27.88
C VAL A 100 -4.14 -0.60 26.67
N PRO A 101 -3.99 0.33 25.71
CA PRO A 101 -4.77 0.33 24.49
C PRO A 101 -4.67 -1.00 23.73
N SER A 102 -5.81 -1.55 23.31
CA SER A 102 -5.86 -2.75 22.48
C SER A 102 -5.26 -2.47 21.10
N GLY A 103 -4.26 -3.24 20.70
CA GLY A 103 -3.59 -3.09 19.40
C GLY A 103 -2.49 -4.13 19.21
N TYR A 104 -1.84 -4.14 18.03
CA TYR A 104 -0.82 -5.13 17.68
C TYR A 104 0.27 -5.32 18.75
N PHE A 105 0.66 -4.24 19.42
CA PHE A 105 1.67 -4.30 20.48
C PHE A 105 1.13 -4.95 21.76
N ALA A 106 -0.10 -4.65 22.16
CA ALA A 106 -0.75 -5.28 23.31
C ALA A 106 -0.97 -6.78 23.08
N ASP A 107 -1.35 -7.17 21.85
CA ASP A 107 -1.49 -8.56 21.45
C ASP A 107 -0.16 -9.32 21.59
N VAL A 108 0.93 -8.75 21.08
CA VAL A 108 2.28 -9.32 21.21
C VAL A 108 2.69 -9.50 22.67
N ILE A 109 2.43 -8.50 23.53
CA ILE A 109 2.72 -8.61 24.96
C ILE A 109 1.85 -9.69 25.61
N SER A 110 0.56 -9.74 25.30
CA SER A 110 -0.37 -10.73 25.85
C SER A 110 0.03 -12.17 25.48
N ASP A 111 0.43 -12.38 24.22
CA ASP A 111 0.93 -13.66 23.72
C ASP A 111 2.24 -14.05 24.41
N LEU A 112 3.11 -13.07 24.70
CA LEU A 112 4.39 -13.28 25.36
C LEU A 112 4.23 -13.64 26.84
N ILE A 113 3.23 -13.06 27.53
CA ILE A 113 2.88 -13.46 28.90
C ILE A 113 2.22 -14.84 28.91
N ARG A 114 1.26 -15.09 28.00
CA ARG A 114 0.55 -16.38 27.87
C ARG A 114 1.49 -17.55 27.55
N ARG A 115 2.51 -17.32 26.72
CA ARG A 115 3.51 -18.35 26.36
C ARG A 115 4.59 -18.57 27.42
N GLY A 116 4.66 -17.73 28.45
CA GLY A 116 5.50 -17.91 29.64
C GLY A 116 7.00 -18.08 29.38
N LYS A 117 7.79 -17.01 29.53
CA LYS A 117 9.27 -17.02 29.71
C LYS A 117 10.08 -18.05 28.88
N LEU A 118 9.67 -18.40 27.66
CA LEU A 118 10.47 -19.29 26.81
C LEU A 118 11.61 -18.48 26.16
N GLU A 119 12.86 -18.88 26.41
CA GLU A 119 14.02 -18.37 25.67
C GLU A 119 13.79 -18.57 24.16
N GLY A 120 13.82 -17.49 23.38
CA GLY A 120 13.53 -17.50 21.94
C GLY A 120 12.05 -17.29 21.55
N GLY A 121 11.10 -17.36 22.49
CA GLY A 121 9.66 -17.17 22.19
C GLY A 121 9.31 -15.77 21.65
N SER A 122 10.05 -14.75 22.09
CA SER A 122 9.89 -13.37 21.60
C SER A 122 10.29 -13.22 20.13
N GLN A 123 11.37 -13.85 19.69
CA GLN A 123 11.81 -13.75 18.28
C GLN A 123 10.79 -14.41 17.35
N VAL A 124 10.27 -15.59 17.72
CA VAL A 124 9.24 -16.28 16.92
C VAL A 124 7.96 -15.45 16.75
N LEU A 125 7.53 -14.74 17.81
CA LEU A 125 6.36 -13.85 17.74
C LEU A 125 6.63 -12.61 16.89
N LEU A 126 7.83 -12.03 17.00
CA LEU A 126 8.25 -10.87 16.20
C LEU A 126 8.39 -11.22 14.72
N ASP A 127 8.93 -12.40 14.41
CA ASP A 127 9.02 -12.91 13.04
C ASP A 127 7.62 -13.15 12.46
N ALA A 128 6.72 -13.78 13.23
CA ALA A 128 5.33 -13.97 12.81
C ALA A 128 4.58 -12.64 12.59
N LEU A 129 4.83 -11.63 13.42
CA LEU A 129 4.31 -10.27 13.23
C LEU A 129 4.88 -9.65 11.95
N GLY A 130 6.19 -9.75 11.75
CA GLY A 130 6.88 -9.29 10.55
C GLY A 130 6.31 -9.93 9.27
N GLU A 131 6.14 -11.24 9.25
CA GLU A 131 5.53 -11.98 8.14
C GLU A 131 4.10 -11.53 7.88
N ARG A 132 3.27 -11.37 8.92
CA ARG A 132 1.88 -10.88 8.78
C ARG A 132 1.84 -9.48 8.16
N LEU A 133 2.71 -8.57 8.62
CA LEU A 133 2.81 -7.24 8.06
C LEU A 133 3.29 -7.32 6.60
N VAL A 134 4.37 -8.03 6.30
CA VAL A 134 4.91 -8.17 4.93
C VAL A 134 3.86 -8.75 3.97
N ALA A 135 3.16 -9.81 4.37
CA ALA A 135 2.11 -10.43 3.55
C ALA A 135 1.00 -9.45 3.16
N ARG A 136 0.62 -8.56 4.08
CA ARG A 136 -0.41 -7.52 3.85
C ARG A 136 0.02 -6.48 2.80
N HIS A 137 1.33 -6.21 2.69
CA HIS A 137 1.89 -5.24 1.73
C HIS A 137 2.29 -5.87 0.40
N ALA A 138 2.63 -7.16 0.37
CA ALA A 138 3.00 -7.90 -0.84
C ALA A 138 1.93 -7.84 -1.93
N PHE A 139 0.65 -7.78 -1.54
CA PHE A 139 -0.46 -7.59 -2.47
C PHE A 139 -0.36 -6.29 -3.28
N GLY A 140 0.15 -5.21 -2.69
CA GLY A 140 0.29 -3.92 -3.37
C GLY A 140 1.33 -3.92 -4.48
N HIS A 141 2.49 -4.53 -4.24
CA HIS A 141 3.51 -4.71 -5.28
C HIS A 141 3.02 -5.62 -6.41
N PHE A 142 2.32 -6.71 -6.07
CA PHE A 142 1.68 -7.57 -7.07
C PHE A 142 0.67 -6.79 -7.92
N ALA A 143 -0.14 -5.93 -7.29
CA ALA A 143 -1.12 -5.12 -8.01
C ALA A 143 -0.45 -4.06 -8.91
N ALA A 144 0.65 -3.44 -8.46
CA ALA A 144 1.45 -2.53 -9.28
C ALA A 144 2.01 -3.24 -10.54
N ASP A 145 2.53 -4.46 -10.39
CA ASP A 145 2.95 -5.28 -11.54
C ASP A 145 1.76 -5.64 -12.44
N GLY A 146 0.58 -5.86 -11.85
CA GLY A 146 -0.67 -6.07 -12.57
C GLY A 146 -1.05 -4.88 -13.46
N LEU A 147 -0.96 -3.65 -12.95
CA LEU A 147 -1.24 -2.44 -13.73
C LEU A 147 -0.28 -2.27 -14.91
N LEU A 148 1.01 -2.57 -14.73
CA LEU A 148 1.98 -2.54 -15.82
C LEU A 148 1.63 -3.57 -16.91
N LYS A 149 1.31 -4.80 -16.50
CA LYS A 149 0.88 -5.87 -17.42
C LYS A 149 -0.41 -5.53 -18.16
N LEU A 150 -1.37 -4.87 -17.50
CA LEU A 150 -2.58 -4.36 -18.14
C LEU A 150 -2.28 -3.27 -19.17
N GLY A 151 -1.33 -2.37 -18.89
CA GLY A 151 -0.84 -1.39 -19.87
C GLY A 151 -0.23 -2.05 -21.09
N LEU A 152 0.64 -3.06 -20.89
CA LEU A 152 1.22 -3.84 -21.98
C LEU A 152 0.17 -4.63 -22.78
N LEU A 153 -0.87 -5.13 -22.11
CA LEU A 153 -2.01 -5.76 -22.77
C LEU A 153 -2.76 -4.75 -23.66
N GLY A 154 -2.89 -3.51 -23.20
CA GLY A 154 -3.43 -2.40 -23.98
C GLY A 154 -2.67 -2.13 -25.29
N THR A 155 -1.33 -2.21 -25.29
CA THR A 155 -0.55 -2.15 -26.54
C THR A 155 -0.90 -3.26 -27.52
N ILE A 156 -1.04 -4.49 -27.03
CA ILE A 156 -1.39 -5.64 -27.87
C ILE A 156 -2.77 -5.43 -28.48
N ILE A 157 -3.75 -5.00 -27.67
CA ILE A 157 -5.10 -4.70 -28.14
C ILE A 157 -5.12 -3.56 -29.14
N GLY A 158 -4.41 -2.46 -28.88
CA GLY A 158 -4.32 -1.34 -29.82
C GLY A 158 -3.70 -1.74 -31.16
N PHE A 159 -2.67 -2.60 -31.16
CA PHE A 159 -2.13 -3.16 -32.40
C PHE A 159 -3.11 -4.07 -33.14
N ILE A 160 -3.87 -4.90 -32.42
CA ILE A 160 -4.93 -5.72 -33.03
C ILE A 160 -5.98 -4.81 -33.69
N MET A 161 -6.43 -3.77 -32.99
CA MET A 161 -7.38 -2.80 -33.53
C MET A 161 -6.82 -2.05 -34.74
N MET A 162 -5.52 -1.77 -34.76
CA MET A 162 -4.85 -1.12 -35.89
C MET A 162 -4.80 -2.03 -37.14
N LEU A 163 -4.62 -3.33 -36.97
CA LEU A 163 -4.48 -4.28 -38.08
C LEU A 163 -5.82 -4.83 -38.60
N MET A 164 -6.89 -4.75 -37.80
CA MET A 164 -8.22 -5.24 -38.15
C MET A 164 -8.74 -4.73 -39.50
N PRO A 165 -8.69 -3.41 -39.81
CA PRO A 165 -9.21 -2.89 -41.07
C PRO A 165 -8.44 -3.39 -42.30
N VAL A 166 -7.15 -3.74 -42.14
CA VAL A 166 -6.31 -4.25 -43.24
C VAL A 166 -6.75 -5.65 -43.68
N GLY A 167 -7.27 -6.47 -42.76
CA GLY A 167 -7.77 -7.81 -43.07
C GLY A 167 -9.12 -7.83 -43.79
N GLU A 168 -9.87 -6.73 -43.73
CA GLU A 168 -11.23 -6.61 -44.28
C GLU A 168 -11.27 -5.94 -45.67
N LEU A 169 -10.12 -5.53 -46.20
CA LEU A 169 -10.00 -4.89 -47.50
C LEU A 169 -10.37 -5.84 -48.65
N GLN A 170 -11.46 -5.52 -49.36
CA GLN A 170 -11.83 -6.17 -50.62
C GLN A 170 -11.61 -5.25 -51.85
N ASP A 171 -11.66 -3.92 -51.67
CA ASP A 171 -11.53 -2.93 -52.74
C ASP A 171 -10.65 -1.72 -52.34
N PHE A 172 -9.90 -1.16 -53.30
CA PHE A 172 -8.95 -0.05 -53.08
C PHE A 172 -9.56 1.33 -53.38
N ASP A 173 -10.76 1.59 -52.87
CA ASP A 173 -11.41 2.89 -53.03
C ASP A 173 -10.74 3.97 -52.15
N PRO A 174 -10.50 5.20 -52.65
CA PRO A 174 -9.89 6.29 -51.88
C PRO A 174 -10.62 6.63 -50.57
N ASN A 175 -11.96 6.51 -50.55
CA ASN A 175 -12.77 6.73 -49.35
C ASN A 175 -12.57 5.63 -48.30
N VAL A 176 -12.34 4.38 -48.73
CA VAL A 176 -12.07 3.24 -47.84
C VAL A 176 -10.68 3.39 -47.24
N LEU A 177 -9.69 3.78 -48.06
CA LEU A 177 -8.33 4.06 -47.60
C LEU A 177 -8.29 5.18 -46.54
N GLN A 178 -9.04 6.27 -46.72
CA GLN A 178 -9.07 7.36 -45.74
C GLN A 178 -9.69 6.93 -44.40
N ARG A 179 -10.75 6.12 -44.42
CA ARG A 179 -11.37 5.57 -43.21
C ARG A 179 -10.41 4.64 -42.47
N MET A 180 -9.68 3.81 -43.20
CA MET A 180 -8.68 2.90 -42.63
C MET A 180 -7.57 3.65 -41.93
N LEU A 181 -7.02 4.71 -42.53
CA LEU A 181 -6.01 5.53 -41.88
C LEU A 181 -6.52 6.11 -40.54
N GLY A 182 -7.80 6.50 -40.49
CA GLY A 182 -8.43 6.96 -39.25
C GLY A 182 -8.55 5.86 -38.19
N GLU A 183 -8.99 4.66 -38.57
CA GLU A 183 -9.10 3.51 -37.65
C GLU A 183 -7.73 3.01 -37.16
N MET A 184 -6.73 2.97 -38.05
CA MET A 184 -5.35 2.66 -37.70
C MET A 184 -4.78 3.66 -36.69
N SER A 185 -5.02 4.95 -36.90
CA SER A 185 -4.65 5.99 -35.93
C SER A 185 -5.36 5.81 -34.58
N GLY A 186 -6.61 5.33 -34.59
CA GLY A 186 -7.35 5.00 -33.38
C GLY A 186 -6.72 3.83 -32.60
N GLY A 187 -6.36 2.74 -33.28
CA GLY A 187 -5.66 1.61 -32.66
C GLY A 187 -4.31 2.01 -32.07
N MET A 188 -3.57 2.88 -32.75
CA MET A 188 -2.33 3.45 -32.22
C MET A 188 -2.57 4.29 -30.95
N ALA A 189 -3.60 5.14 -30.94
CA ALA A 189 -3.93 5.95 -29.77
C ALA A 189 -4.28 5.08 -28.57
N VAL A 190 -5.09 4.03 -28.76
CA VAL A 190 -5.39 3.03 -27.72
C VAL A 190 -4.10 2.43 -27.16
N ALA A 191 -3.20 1.94 -28.02
CA ALA A 191 -1.95 1.32 -27.58
C ALA A 191 -1.09 2.28 -26.73
N LEU A 192 -0.92 3.52 -27.18
CA LEU A 192 -0.06 4.50 -26.51
C LEU A 192 -0.65 4.94 -25.16
N PHE A 193 -1.91 5.37 -25.14
CA PHE A 193 -2.52 5.93 -23.94
C PHE A 193 -2.71 4.86 -22.85
N THR A 194 -3.13 3.64 -23.20
CA THR A 194 -3.24 2.54 -22.23
C THR A 194 -1.89 2.17 -21.63
N THR A 195 -0.81 2.20 -22.42
CA THR A 195 0.55 1.91 -21.95
C THR A 195 1.05 2.97 -20.98
N ILE A 196 0.86 4.25 -21.31
CA ILE A 196 1.22 5.35 -20.41
C ILE A 196 0.41 5.26 -19.12
N ALA A 197 -0.90 5.02 -19.21
CA ALA A 197 -1.76 4.86 -18.03
C ALA A 197 -1.26 3.72 -17.14
N GLY A 198 -0.97 2.55 -17.70
CA GLY A 198 -0.46 1.39 -16.95
C GLY A 198 0.90 1.65 -16.31
N LEU A 199 1.85 2.25 -17.03
CA LEU A 199 3.20 2.53 -16.53
C LEU A 199 3.19 3.59 -15.42
N VAL A 200 2.47 4.69 -15.63
CA VAL A 200 2.39 5.80 -14.66
C VAL A 200 1.70 5.31 -13.39
N THR A 201 0.53 4.69 -13.51
CA THR A 201 -0.21 4.20 -12.32
C THR A 201 0.55 3.10 -11.59
N SER A 202 1.18 2.16 -12.31
CA SER A 202 2.04 1.12 -11.71
C SER A 202 3.17 1.73 -10.89
N THR A 203 3.89 2.70 -11.46
CA THR A 203 5.03 3.35 -10.81
C THR A 203 4.59 4.15 -9.57
N LEU A 204 3.50 4.92 -9.69
CA LEU A 204 2.95 5.68 -8.57
C LEU A 204 2.48 4.74 -7.45
N LEU A 205 1.83 3.63 -7.79
CA LEU A 205 1.37 2.65 -6.82
C LEU A 205 2.54 1.94 -6.13
N ALA A 206 3.59 1.58 -6.89
CA ALA A 206 4.81 1.00 -6.33
C ALA A 206 5.46 1.95 -5.31
N LEU A 207 5.56 3.25 -5.62
CA LEU A 207 6.07 4.26 -4.68
C LEU A 207 5.22 4.36 -3.41
N GLN A 208 3.90 4.31 -3.53
CA GLN A 208 3.00 4.31 -2.36
C GLN A 208 3.27 3.10 -1.46
N TYR A 209 3.25 1.89 -2.02
CA TYR A 209 3.46 0.67 -1.24
C TYR A 209 4.89 0.54 -0.69
N GLU A 210 5.89 1.09 -1.36
CA GLU A 210 7.27 1.17 -0.86
C GLU A 210 7.35 2.02 0.43
N VAL A 211 6.67 3.17 0.48
CA VAL A 211 6.61 4.01 1.70
C VAL A 211 5.97 3.25 2.85
N LEU A 212 4.92 2.50 2.58
CA LEU A 212 4.18 1.71 3.57
C LEU A 212 5.00 0.49 4.04
N GLY A 213 5.67 -0.23 3.14
CA GLY A 213 6.56 -1.34 3.47
C GLY A 213 7.72 -0.90 4.36
N ASN A 214 8.36 0.22 4.02
CA ASN A 214 9.39 0.83 4.86
C ASN A 214 8.87 1.23 6.26
N ALA A 215 7.60 1.60 6.38
CA ALA A 215 6.98 1.90 7.67
C ALA A 215 6.71 0.64 8.50
N ALA A 216 6.27 -0.44 7.85
CA ALA A 216 6.07 -1.74 8.50
C ALA A 216 7.37 -2.29 9.09
N VAL A 217 8.47 -2.25 8.34
CA VAL A 217 9.78 -2.71 8.82
C VAL A 217 10.26 -1.91 10.03
N ARG A 218 10.08 -0.58 10.00
CA ARG A 218 10.39 0.28 11.15
C ARG A 218 9.54 -0.06 12.36
N TYR A 219 8.24 -0.27 12.17
CA TYR A 219 7.33 -0.65 13.25
C TYR A 219 7.77 -1.93 13.96
N VAL A 220 8.05 -3.00 13.19
CA VAL A 220 8.51 -4.28 13.76
C VAL A 220 9.81 -4.11 14.55
N SER A 221 10.74 -3.30 14.03
CA SER A 221 12.01 -3.01 14.71
C SER A 221 11.80 -2.25 16.03
N GLU A 222 10.86 -1.32 16.07
CA GLU A 222 10.49 -0.58 17.28
C GLU A 222 9.79 -1.47 18.30
N VAL A 223 8.87 -2.33 17.86
CA VAL A 223 8.22 -3.35 18.70
C VAL A 223 9.28 -4.26 19.32
N ALA A 224 10.19 -4.81 18.51
CA ALA A 224 11.26 -5.70 18.97
C ALA A 224 12.11 -5.04 20.05
N ARG A 225 12.56 -3.80 19.81
CA ARG A 225 13.32 -3.02 20.79
C ARG A 225 12.51 -2.75 22.06
N ALA A 226 11.22 -2.43 21.94
CA ALA A 226 10.36 -2.17 23.09
C ALA A 226 10.20 -3.42 23.95
N VAL A 227 10.03 -4.59 23.34
CA VAL A 227 9.95 -5.89 24.02
C VAL A 227 11.25 -6.22 24.74
N GLU A 228 12.39 -6.14 24.06
CA GLU A 228 13.69 -6.50 24.65
C GLU A 228 14.13 -5.58 25.80
N VAL A 229 13.88 -4.27 25.67
CA VAL A 229 14.37 -3.27 26.63
C VAL A 229 13.43 -3.08 27.80
N ASN A 230 12.10 -3.18 27.60
CA ASN A 230 11.13 -2.84 28.65
C ASN A 230 10.37 -4.07 29.15
N VAL A 231 9.95 -4.97 28.25
CA VAL A 231 9.05 -6.09 28.62
C VAL A 231 9.84 -7.27 29.21
N ILE A 232 10.93 -7.70 28.59
CA ILE A 232 11.72 -8.85 29.07
C ILE A 232 12.30 -8.61 30.49
N PRO A 233 12.87 -7.43 30.82
CA PRO A 233 13.37 -7.17 32.17
C PRO A 233 12.26 -7.18 33.24
N MET A 234 11.07 -6.65 32.92
CA MET A 234 9.92 -6.70 33.83
C MET A 234 9.46 -8.11 34.12
N LEU A 235 9.46 -8.99 33.12
CA LEU A 235 9.11 -10.39 33.31
C LEU A 235 10.19 -11.11 34.12
N ARG A 236 11.48 -10.82 33.91
CA ARG A 236 12.59 -11.44 34.66
C ARG A 236 12.70 -10.96 36.10
N GLY A 237 12.35 -9.71 36.40
CA GLY A 237 12.42 -9.12 37.76
C GLY A 237 11.31 -9.54 38.73
N SER A 238 10.36 -10.39 38.30
CA SER A 238 9.25 -10.90 39.13
C SER A 238 9.57 -12.20 39.88
N THR A 239 10.84 -12.58 39.99
CA THR A 239 11.32 -13.73 40.79
C THR A 239 12.06 -13.28 42.03
#